data_AF-A0A7C5BYV0-F1
#
_entry.id   AF-A0A7C5BYV0-F1
#
_cell.length_a   1.000
_cell.length_b   1.000
_cell.length_c   1.000
_cell.angle_alpha   90.00
_cell.angle_beta   90.00
_cell.angle_gamma   90.00
#
_symmetry.space_group_name_H-M   'P 1'
#
loop_
_entity.id
_entity.type
_entity.pdbx_description
1 polymer ?
#
loop_
_entity_poly.entity_id
_entity_poly.type
_entity_poly.pdbx_seq_one_letter_code
_entity_poly.pdbx_strand_id
1 'polypeptide(L)'
;MRQQQDRPTTDQKGMRGPQTYIVRFGAMRYLGIFQWHRPRLLTWGTEVVVQSERGREPGVVLRQATPAALGHLKVGHSLPRGTILRVMTEADRAELRRLAEQEKEDFRVCQQYVKQFGLAMKLVRVERLLGGERLVVYFTAERRVDFRELVRTLARHFKTRIEMRQIGARDEARLLADYGDCGLPICCKTHLSVIPP
;
A
#
# COMPACT_ATOMS: atom_id res chain seq x y z
N MET A 1 24.99 -12.52 62.20
CA MET A 1 24.46 -11.24 62.71
C MET A 1 24.81 -10.13 61.72
N ARG A 2 23.87 -9.18 61.53
CA ARG A 2 23.85 -8.00 60.63
C ARG A 2 23.38 -8.31 59.20
N GLN A 3 22.05 -8.25 58.95
CA GLN A 3 21.23 -7.07 58.56
C GLN A 3 21.59 -6.61 57.12
N GLN A 4 20.84 -6.91 56.06
CA GLN A 4 19.44 -6.60 55.68
C GLN A 4 19.28 -5.18 55.08
N GLN A 5 18.76 -5.16 53.83
CA GLN A 5 18.18 -4.04 53.05
C GLN A 5 19.19 -2.96 52.58
N ASP A 6 19.21 -2.50 51.33
CA ASP A 6 18.08 -1.99 50.54
C ASP A 6 18.17 -2.30 49.03
N ARG A 7 17.01 -2.55 48.42
CA ARG A 7 16.75 -2.16 47.03
C ARG A 7 16.27 -0.71 47.04
N PRO A 8 16.55 0.03 45.97
CA PRO A 8 15.41 0.57 45.23
C PRO A 8 15.45 0.15 43.75
N THR A 9 14.28 -0.30 43.33
CA THR A 9 13.78 -0.36 41.94
C THR A 9 13.68 1.05 41.36
N THR A 10 13.52 1.14 40.02
CA THR A 10 13.12 2.33 39.22
C THR A 10 14.33 3.16 38.75
N ASP A 11 14.55 3.51 37.49
CA ASP A 11 13.66 3.69 36.35
C ASP A 11 14.50 3.64 35.06
N GLN A 12 14.31 2.66 34.17
CA GLN A 12 14.82 2.76 32.79
C GLN A 12 13.71 3.23 31.87
N LYS A 13 13.16 4.41 32.17
CA LYS A 13 12.29 5.17 31.26
C LYS A 13 13.15 5.96 30.28
N GLY A 14 13.96 5.24 29.49
CA GLY A 14 14.72 5.84 28.39
C GLY A 14 13.81 6.09 27.20
N MET A 15 13.43 7.35 26.97
CA MET A 15 12.73 7.86 25.78
C MET A 15 13.34 7.28 24.50
N ARG A 16 12.77 6.18 23.98
CA ARG A 16 13.06 5.75 22.62
C ARG A 16 12.37 6.74 21.69
N GLY A 17 13.16 7.56 20.99
CA GLY A 17 12.68 8.41 19.91
C GLY A 17 11.86 7.63 18.88
N PRO A 18 11.12 8.33 18.00
CA PRO A 18 10.25 7.71 17.02
C PRO A 18 11.00 6.64 16.22
N GLN A 19 10.48 5.42 16.25
CA GLN A 19 11.10 4.28 15.58
C GLN A 19 10.70 4.32 14.11
N THR A 20 11.64 4.06 13.20
CA THR A 20 11.36 4.01 11.77
C THR A 20 11.33 2.57 11.28
N TYR A 21 10.38 2.27 10.40
CA TYR A 21 10.19 0.95 9.82
C TYR A 21 10.13 1.04 8.30
N ILE A 22 10.67 0.02 7.64
CA ILE A 22 10.43 -0.24 6.23
C ILE A 22 9.11 -0.99 6.14
N VAL A 23 8.15 -0.40 5.43
CA VAL A 23 6.80 -0.94 5.26
C VAL A 23 6.54 -1.15 3.77
N ARG A 24 5.95 -2.30 3.44
CA ARG A 24 5.36 -2.54 2.11
C ARG A 24 3.90 -2.12 2.17
N PHE A 25 3.47 -1.18 1.34
CA PHE A 25 2.14 -0.55 1.45
C PHE A 25 1.44 -0.31 0.10
N GLY A 26 0.11 -0.17 0.16
CA GLY A 26 -0.77 0.10 -0.98
C GLY A 26 -0.90 -1.06 -1.97
N ALA A 27 -1.83 -0.96 -2.93
CA ALA A 27 -2.01 -1.99 -3.97
C ALA A 27 -0.75 -2.18 -4.84
N MET A 28 0.02 -1.12 -5.03
CA MET A 28 1.31 -1.14 -5.75
C MET A 28 2.46 -1.75 -4.95
N ARG A 29 2.25 -2.16 -3.69
CA ARG A 29 3.26 -2.80 -2.83
C ARG A 29 4.57 -2.01 -2.75
N TYR A 30 4.48 -0.69 -2.67
CA TYR A 30 5.66 0.16 -2.56
C TYR A 30 6.38 -0.08 -1.25
N LEU A 31 7.70 0.04 -1.27
CA LEU A 31 8.49 0.15 -0.06
C LEU A 31 8.57 1.61 0.36
N GLY A 32 8.31 1.89 1.62
CA GLY A 32 8.47 3.22 2.19
C GLY A 32 9.03 3.17 3.61
N ILE A 33 9.54 4.31 4.07
CA ILE A 33 10.06 4.48 5.43
C ILE A 33 9.01 5.21 6.25
N PHE A 34 8.47 4.55 7.26
CA PHE A 34 7.40 5.09 8.07
C PHE A 34 7.81 5.23 9.54
N GLN A 35 7.46 6.36 10.13
CA GLN A 35 7.68 6.65 11.54
C GLN A 35 6.60 6.01 12.41
N TRP A 36 7.00 5.50 13.57
CA TRP A 36 6.11 4.91 14.57
C TRP A 36 6.38 5.56 15.93
N HIS A 37 5.33 6.16 16.48
CA HIS A 37 5.40 7.03 17.66
C HIS A 37 4.87 6.35 18.93
N ARG A 38 4.54 5.06 18.88
CA ARG A 38 4.06 4.31 20.06
C ARG A 38 5.20 3.50 20.68
N PRO A 39 5.13 3.20 21.99
CA PRO A 39 6.20 2.47 22.68
C PRO A 39 6.33 1.00 22.23
N ARG A 40 5.26 0.42 21.68
CA ARG A 40 5.24 -0.97 21.22
C ARG A 40 6.14 -1.14 19.99
N LEU A 41 7.11 -2.05 20.04
CA LEU A 41 7.87 -2.43 18.85
C LEU A 41 7.00 -3.24 17.88
N LEU A 42 7.22 -3.05 16.58
CA LEU A 42 6.54 -3.77 15.52
C LEU A 42 7.47 -4.83 14.96
N THR A 43 6.95 -6.04 14.79
CA THR A 43 7.69 -7.18 14.23
C THR A 43 7.40 -7.33 12.74
N TRP A 44 8.25 -8.08 12.05
CA TRP A 44 8.01 -8.49 10.66
C TRP A 44 6.61 -9.11 10.52
N GLY A 45 5.93 -8.80 9.41
CA GLY A 45 4.59 -9.31 9.10
C GLY A 45 3.45 -8.57 9.80
N THR A 46 3.73 -7.62 10.70
CA THR A 46 2.67 -6.85 11.36
C THR A 46 1.90 -6.01 10.34
N GLU A 47 0.60 -6.24 10.24
CA GLU A 47 -0.31 -5.41 9.44
C GLU A 47 -0.57 -4.08 10.13
N VAL A 48 -0.45 -3.00 9.37
CA VAL A 48 -0.55 -1.63 9.86
C VAL A 48 -1.35 -0.78 8.90
N VAL A 49 -1.94 0.29 9.42
CA VAL A 49 -2.46 1.39 8.61
C VAL A 49 -1.41 2.49 8.60
N VAL A 50 -0.99 2.90 7.41
CA VAL A 50 -0.03 3.99 7.23
C VAL A 50 -0.69 5.23 6.65
N GLN A 51 -0.16 6.39 6.98
CA GLN A 51 -0.42 7.64 6.29
C GLN A 51 0.71 7.88 5.28
N SER A 52 0.39 7.78 4.00
CA SER A 52 1.27 8.17 2.90
C SER A 52 0.86 9.55 2.36
N GLU A 53 1.57 10.02 1.33
CA GLU A 53 1.20 11.21 0.55
C GLU A 53 -0.14 11.05 -0.19
N ARG A 54 -0.55 9.80 -0.49
CA ARG A 54 -1.81 9.51 -1.17
C ARG A 54 -3.00 9.56 -0.21
N GLY A 55 -2.79 9.12 1.03
CA GLY A 55 -3.86 8.95 2.01
C GLY A 55 -3.55 7.82 2.97
N ARG A 56 -4.61 7.22 3.53
CA ARG A 56 -4.47 6.04 4.39
C ARG A 56 -4.39 4.78 3.55
N GLU A 57 -3.37 3.98 3.80
CA GLU A 57 -3.10 2.75 3.06
C GLU A 57 -2.84 1.58 4.00
N PRO A 58 -3.25 0.36 3.62
CA PRO A 58 -2.80 -0.85 4.30
C PRO A 58 -1.31 -1.06 4.04
N GLY A 59 -0.61 -1.57 5.04
CA GLY A 59 0.79 -1.93 4.91
C GLY A 59 1.19 -3.10 5.80
N VAL A 60 2.35 -3.67 5.49
CA VAL A 60 2.97 -4.76 6.25
C VAL A 60 4.38 -4.35 6.63
N VAL A 61 4.69 -4.40 7.92
CA VAL A 61 6.02 -4.11 8.44
C VAL A 61 6.98 -5.20 7.98
N LEU A 62 8.08 -4.79 7.33
CA LEU A 62 9.14 -5.70 6.96
C LEU A 62 10.22 -5.70 8.04
N ARG A 63 10.83 -4.56 8.31
CA ARG A 63 11.90 -4.47 9.31
C ARG A 63 12.07 -3.05 9.82
N GLN A 64 12.79 -2.89 10.92
CA GLN A 64 13.22 -1.57 11.37
C GLN A 64 14.21 -0.95 10.38
N ALA A 65 14.05 0.34 10.10
CA ALA A 65 14.86 1.11 9.16
C ALA A 65 16.19 1.54 9.81
N THR A 66 17.05 0.56 10.12
CA THR A 66 18.42 0.83 10.59
C THR A 66 19.30 1.32 9.44
N PRO A 67 20.38 2.08 9.68
CA PRO A 67 21.31 2.49 8.63
C PRO A 67 21.83 1.33 7.78
N ALA A 68 22.11 0.18 8.41
CA ALA A 68 22.50 -1.05 7.71
C ALA A 68 21.36 -1.62 6.84
N ALA A 69 20.10 -1.57 7.29
CA ALA A 69 18.95 -2.01 6.48
C ALA A 69 18.76 -1.12 5.23
N LEU A 70 18.95 0.19 5.40
CA LEU A 70 18.85 1.16 4.32
C LEU A 70 20.01 1.05 3.32
N GLY A 71 21.22 0.73 3.78
CA GLY A 71 22.38 0.52 2.91
C GLY A 71 22.24 -0.65 1.92
N HIS A 72 21.48 -1.70 2.30
CA HIS A 72 21.15 -2.82 1.41
C HIS A 72 20.01 -2.50 0.44
N LEU A 73 19.16 -1.52 0.78
CA LEU A 73 18.16 -0.98 -0.12
C LEU A 73 18.83 0.05 -1.04
N LYS A 74 19.69 -0.42 -1.96
CA LYS A 74 20.15 0.37 -3.11
C LYS A 74 18.98 0.58 -4.09
N VAL A 75 17.96 1.31 -3.64
CA VAL A 75 16.88 1.79 -4.48
C VAL A 75 17.34 3.14 -4.99
N GLY A 76 17.62 3.26 -6.29
CA GLY A 76 18.07 4.50 -6.95
C GLY A 76 17.07 5.67 -6.90
N HIS A 77 16.01 5.56 -6.08
CA HIS A 77 14.99 6.57 -5.87
C HIS A 77 14.73 6.74 -4.37
N SER A 78 14.49 7.99 -3.95
CA SER A 78 14.07 8.30 -2.57
C SER A 78 12.82 7.50 -2.22
N LEU A 79 12.90 6.66 -1.18
CA LEU A 79 11.75 5.91 -0.70
C LEU A 79 10.70 6.88 -0.14
N PRO A 80 9.40 6.68 -0.46
CA PRO A 80 8.31 7.42 0.15
C PRO A 80 8.41 7.40 1.68
N ARG A 81 8.09 8.54 2.30
CA ARG A 81 8.08 8.69 3.76
C ARG A 81 6.67 8.92 4.26
N GLY A 82 6.42 8.51 5.49
CA GLY A 82 5.13 8.71 6.14
C GLY A 82 5.12 8.29 7.60
N THR A 83 3.93 8.05 8.13
CA THR A 83 3.73 7.65 9.53
C THR A 83 2.85 6.41 9.61
N ILE A 84 3.22 5.43 10.44
CA ILE A 84 2.33 4.34 10.84
C ILE A 84 1.32 4.93 11.83
N LEU A 85 0.04 4.86 11.50
CA LEU A 85 -1.03 5.40 12.34
C LEU A 85 -1.40 4.43 13.46
N ARG A 86 -1.53 3.15 13.11
CA ARG A 86 -1.92 2.08 14.03
C ARG A 86 -1.57 0.70 13.48
N VAL A 87 -1.53 -0.29 14.37
CA VAL A 87 -1.67 -1.70 14.00
C VAL A 87 -3.09 -1.90 13.47
N MET A 88 -3.23 -2.71 12.42
CA MET A 88 -4.51 -2.95 11.78
C MET A 88 -5.49 -3.63 12.75
N THR A 89 -6.69 -3.08 12.86
CA THR A 89 -7.78 -3.63 13.68
C THR A 89 -8.68 -4.55 12.86
N GLU A 90 -9.57 -5.31 13.50
CA GLU A 90 -10.55 -6.11 12.75
C GLU A 90 -11.54 -5.23 11.97
N ALA A 91 -11.86 -4.04 12.47
CA ALA A 91 -12.66 -3.06 11.72
C ALA A 91 -11.94 -2.61 10.43
N ASP A 92 -10.63 -2.36 10.49
CA ASP A 92 -9.83 -2.02 9.31
C ASP A 92 -9.82 -3.18 8.29
N ARG A 93 -9.68 -4.42 8.77
CA ARG A 93 -9.72 -5.61 7.90
C ARG A 93 -11.09 -5.80 7.25
N ALA A 94 -12.17 -5.60 8.00
CA ALA A 94 -13.53 -5.65 7.48
C ALA A 94 -13.76 -4.55 6.43
N GLU A 95 -13.25 -3.35 6.66
CA GLU A 95 -13.31 -2.25 5.70
C GLU A 95 -12.54 -2.60 4.42
N LEU A 96 -11.32 -3.13 4.51
CA LEU A 96 -10.55 -3.55 3.34
C LEU A 96 -11.26 -4.61 2.51
N ARG A 97 -11.88 -5.61 3.15
CA ARG A 97 -12.69 -6.61 2.45
C ARG A 97 -13.86 -5.95 1.70
N ARG A 98 -14.58 -5.03 2.36
CA ARG A 98 -15.68 -4.29 1.74
C ARG A 98 -15.21 -3.42 0.57
N LEU A 99 -14.08 -2.74 0.70
CA LEU A 99 -13.49 -1.93 -0.37
C LEU A 99 -13.09 -2.79 -1.56
N ALA A 100 -12.45 -3.95 -1.33
CA ALA A 100 -12.08 -4.88 -2.39
C ALA A 100 -13.30 -5.40 -3.18
N GLU A 101 -14.44 -5.63 -2.51
CA GLU A 101 -15.70 -5.99 -3.17
C GLU A 101 -16.27 -4.83 -3.99
N GLN A 102 -16.23 -3.61 -3.45
CA GLN A 102 -16.69 -2.39 -4.13
C GLN A 102 -15.85 -2.09 -5.38
N GLU A 103 -14.54 -2.28 -5.30
CA GLU A 103 -13.58 -2.05 -6.41
C GLU A 103 -13.92 -2.86 -7.66
N LYS A 104 -14.52 -4.07 -7.50
CA LYS A 104 -14.96 -4.88 -8.64
C LYS A 104 -16.05 -4.17 -9.45
N GLU A 105 -17.00 -3.55 -8.77
CA GLU A 105 -18.07 -2.79 -9.42
C GLU A 105 -17.54 -1.44 -9.93
N ASP A 106 -16.70 -0.76 -9.15
CA ASP A 106 -16.08 0.49 -9.58
C ASP A 106 -15.27 0.30 -10.86
N PHE A 107 -14.59 -0.84 -11.00
CA PHE A 107 -13.86 -1.19 -12.22
C PHE A 107 -14.79 -1.30 -13.43
N ARG A 108 -15.95 -1.96 -13.29
CA ARG A 108 -16.94 -2.10 -14.37
C ARG A 108 -17.47 -0.74 -14.80
N VAL A 109 -17.84 0.10 -13.84
CA VAL A 109 -18.32 1.46 -14.10
C VAL A 109 -17.25 2.29 -14.80
N CYS A 110 -16.00 2.27 -14.31
CA CYS A 110 -14.89 2.94 -14.98
C CYS A 110 -14.71 2.46 -16.41
N GLN A 111 -14.77 1.14 -16.63
CA GLN A 111 -14.61 0.54 -17.96
C GLN A 111 -15.75 0.93 -18.91
N GLN A 112 -16.99 1.03 -18.43
CA GLN A 112 -18.13 1.50 -19.21
C GLN A 112 -17.93 2.95 -19.69
N TYR A 113 -17.53 3.86 -18.78
CA TYR A 113 -17.30 5.25 -19.15
C TYR A 113 -16.10 5.41 -20.09
N VAL A 114 -15.01 4.67 -19.88
CA VAL A 114 -13.85 4.66 -20.79
C VAL A 114 -14.29 4.29 -22.22
N LYS A 115 -15.15 3.27 -22.37
CA LYS A 115 -15.72 2.88 -23.67
C LYS A 115 -16.65 3.96 -24.22
N GLN A 116 -17.53 4.53 -23.40
CA GLN A 116 -18.48 5.56 -23.80
C GLN A 116 -17.77 6.82 -24.34
N PHE A 117 -16.67 7.23 -23.72
CA PHE A 117 -15.88 8.38 -24.17
C PHE A 117 -14.90 8.05 -25.30
N GLY A 118 -14.84 6.79 -25.76
CA GLY A 118 -13.95 6.37 -26.84
C GLY A 118 -12.46 6.55 -26.53
N LEU A 119 -12.07 6.44 -25.26
CA LEU A 119 -10.69 6.75 -24.84
C LEU A 119 -9.74 5.59 -25.19
N ALA A 120 -8.66 5.92 -25.90
CA ALA A 120 -7.62 4.97 -26.28
C ALA A 120 -6.70 4.60 -25.09
N MET A 121 -7.26 3.89 -24.10
CA MET A 121 -6.57 3.38 -22.93
C MET A 121 -7.09 2.00 -22.52
N LYS A 122 -6.26 1.24 -21.81
CA LYS A 122 -6.65 0.00 -21.15
C LYS A 122 -6.69 0.21 -19.65
N LEU A 123 -7.88 0.01 -19.07
CA LEU A 123 -8.05 0.02 -17.61
C LEU A 123 -7.39 -1.24 -17.02
N VAL A 124 -6.53 -1.06 -16.02
CA VAL A 124 -5.79 -2.15 -15.36
C VAL A 124 -6.37 -2.47 -13.99
N ARG A 125 -6.61 -1.46 -13.15
CA ARG A 125 -7.13 -1.66 -11.80
C ARG A 125 -7.84 -0.39 -11.30
N VAL A 126 -8.80 -0.58 -10.40
CA VAL A 126 -9.34 0.48 -9.55
C VAL A 126 -9.00 0.15 -8.10
N GLU A 127 -8.54 1.14 -7.34
CA GLU A 127 -8.19 1.03 -5.92
C GLU A 127 -8.91 2.14 -5.14
N ARG A 128 -9.54 1.81 -4.02
CA ARG A 128 -9.99 2.78 -3.03
C ARG A 128 -9.01 2.82 -1.87
N LEU A 129 -8.55 4.02 -1.51
CA LEU A 129 -7.78 4.19 -0.28
C LEU A 129 -8.64 3.91 0.95
N LEU A 130 -8.01 3.47 2.03
CA LEU A 130 -8.70 3.19 3.28
C LEU A 130 -9.35 4.48 3.82
N GLY A 131 -10.60 4.44 4.26
CA GLY A 131 -11.38 5.65 4.58
C GLY A 131 -12.13 6.25 3.38
N GLY A 132 -11.90 5.76 2.16
CA GLY A 132 -12.68 6.11 0.97
C GLY A 132 -12.44 7.53 0.42
N GLU A 133 -11.43 8.25 0.92
CA GLU A 133 -11.13 9.62 0.50
C GLU A 133 -10.70 9.78 -0.97
N ARG A 134 -10.20 8.69 -1.57
CA ARG A 134 -9.64 8.70 -2.92
C ARG A 134 -9.85 7.37 -3.62
N LEU A 135 -10.21 7.46 -4.89
CA LEU A 135 -10.29 6.34 -5.82
C LEU A 135 -9.24 6.55 -6.91
N VAL A 136 -8.33 5.58 -7.03
CA VAL A 136 -7.23 5.60 -7.99
C VAL A 136 -7.52 4.64 -9.13
N VAL A 137 -7.44 5.16 -10.35
CA VAL A 137 -7.74 4.44 -11.59
C VAL A 137 -6.41 4.24 -12.33
N TYR A 138 -5.94 2.99 -12.35
CA TYR A 138 -4.71 2.60 -13.02
C TYR A 138 -5.00 2.20 -14.46
N PHE A 139 -4.27 2.78 -15.41
CA PHE A 139 -4.46 2.49 -16.83
C PHE A 139 -3.13 2.50 -17.60
N THR A 140 -3.10 1.80 -18.73
CA THR A 140 -2.02 1.88 -19.72
C THR A 140 -2.54 2.57 -20.98
N ALA A 141 -1.69 3.31 -21.68
CA ALA A 141 -1.99 3.91 -22.97
C ALA A 141 -0.70 4.11 -23.76
N GLU A 142 -0.75 3.91 -25.07
CA GLU A 142 0.41 4.13 -25.96
C GLU A 142 0.66 5.61 -26.22
N ARG A 143 -0.40 6.41 -26.24
CA ARG A 143 -0.36 7.85 -26.49
C ARG A 143 -0.98 8.59 -25.32
N ARG A 144 -0.74 9.91 -25.26
CA ARG A 144 -1.39 10.79 -24.30
C ARG A 144 -2.90 10.75 -24.50
N VAL A 145 -3.64 10.51 -23.42
CA VAL A 145 -5.10 10.50 -23.42
C VAL A 145 -5.60 11.72 -22.64
N ASP A 146 -6.55 12.47 -23.22
CA ASP A 146 -7.29 13.48 -22.47
C ASP A 146 -8.49 12.82 -21.78
N PHE A 147 -8.41 12.70 -20.46
CA PHE A 147 -9.41 12.06 -19.61
C PHE A 147 -10.18 13.06 -18.73
N ARG A 148 -10.13 14.37 -19.02
CA ARG A 148 -10.75 15.38 -18.15
C ARG A 148 -12.27 15.18 -17.97
N GLU A 149 -12.99 14.88 -19.05
CA GLU A 149 -14.44 14.61 -18.98
C GLU A 149 -14.76 13.31 -18.23
N LEU A 150 -13.92 12.28 -18.41
CA LEU A 150 -14.01 11.04 -17.65
C LEU A 150 -13.88 11.34 -16.15
N VAL A 151 -12.85 12.08 -15.74
CA VAL A 151 -12.62 12.44 -14.34
C VAL A 151 -13.83 13.16 -13.74
N ARG A 152 -14.41 14.14 -14.44
CA ARG A 152 -15.62 14.85 -13.97
C ARG A 152 -16.82 13.92 -13.82
N THR A 153 -16.97 12.97 -14.73
CA THR A 153 -18.08 12.00 -14.71
C THR A 153 -17.92 11.00 -13.57
N LEU A 154 -16.72 10.42 -13.42
CA LEU A 154 -16.42 9.50 -12.32
C LEU A 154 -16.50 10.18 -10.95
N ALA A 155 -16.04 11.44 -10.83
CA ALA A 155 -16.13 12.19 -9.57
C ALA A 155 -17.58 12.43 -9.15
N ARG A 156 -18.47 12.75 -10.10
CA ARG A 156 -19.93 12.88 -9.84
C ARG A 156 -20.55 11.54 -9.45
N HIS A 157 -20.18 10.46 -10.14
CA HIS A 157 -20.70 9.12 -9.89
C HIS A 157 -20.29 8.59 -8.50
N PHE A 158 -18.99 8.58 -8.20
CA PHE A 158 -18.46 8.01 -6.96
C PHE A 158 -18.45 8.96 -5.76
N LYS A 159 -18.71 10.26 -5.98
CA LYS A 159 -18.66 11.30 -4.94
C LYS A 159 -17.34 11.28 -4.14
N THR A 160 -16.25 10.95 -4.82
CA THR A 160 -14.91 10.72 -4.26
C THR A 160 -13.87 11.38 -5.15
N ARG A 161 -12.72 11.78 -4.60
CA ARG A 161 -11.60 12.30 -5.41
C ARG A 161 -11.06 11.21 -6.32
N ILE A 162 -11.06 11.47 -7.63
CA ILE A 162 -10.54 10.55 -8.64
C ILE A 162 -9.09 10.91 -8.97
N GLU A 163 -8.20 9.92 -8.91
CA GLU A 163 -6.81 10.03 -9.34
C GLU A 163 -6.59 9.08 -10.53
N MET A 164 -6.32 9.64 -11.70
CA MET A 164 -5.98 8.86 -12.89
C MET A 164 -4.47 8.64 -12.91
N ARG A 165 -4.03 7.38 -13.00
CA ARG A 165 -2.62 7.02 -12.98
C ARG A 165 -2.25 6.15 -14.18
N GLN A 166 -1.48 6.73 -15.10
CA GLN A 166 -0.88 5.98 -16.19
C GLN A 166 0.29 5.16 -15.64
N ILE A 167 0.35 3.88 -16.03
CA ILE A 167 1.39 2.94 -15.63
C ILE A 167 2.01 2.26 -16.86
N GLY A 168 3.23 1.74 -16.70
CA GLY A 168 3.91 0.93 -17.73
C GLY A 168 3.72 -0.56 -17.49
N ALA A 169 4.20 -1.39 -18.43
CA ALA A 169 4.05 -2.85 -18.41
C ALA A 169 4.56 -3.52 -17.11
N ARG A 170 5.61 -2.99 -16.48
CA ARG A 170 6.15 -3.51 -15.20
C ARG A 170 5.21 -3.26 -14.03
N ASP A 171 4.61 -2.07 -13.98
CA ASP A 171 3.66 -1.69 -12.93
C ASP A 171 2.31 -2.38 -13.16
N GLU A 172 1.89 -2.54 -14.41
CA GLU A 172 0.74 -3.37 -14.78
C GLU A 172 0.97 -4.80 -14.33
N ALA A 173 2.14 -5.38 -14.65
CA ALA A 173 2.54 -6.67 -14.15
C ALA A 173 2.43 -6.67 -12.63
N ARG A 174 2.99 -5.72 -11.88
CA ARG A 174 2.90 -5.67 -10.41
C ARG A 174 1.46 -5.64 -9.87
N LEU A 175 0.53 -4.94 -10.52
CA LEU A 175 -0.87 -4.84 -10.09
C LEU A 175 -1.70 -6.08 -10.40
N LEU A 176 -1.39 -6.72 -11.52
CA LEU A 176 -2.00 -7.98 -11.96
C LEU A 176 -1.23 -9.20 -11.43
N ALA A 177 -0.05 -8.97 -10.85
CA ALA A 177 0.95 -9.99 -10.58
C ALA A 177 0.55 -10.87 -9.42
N ASP A 178 0.46 -12.12 -9.81
CA ASP A 178 1.01 -13.29 -9.15
C ASP A 178 2.50 -13.13 -8.72
N TYR A 179 3.35 -12.40 -9.45
CA TYR A 179 4.82 -12.33 -9.30
C TYR A 179 5.34 -11.67 -8.00
N GLY A 180 6.48 -12.16 -7.47
CA GLY A 180 7.04 -11.72 -6.19
C GLY A 180 7.75 -10.37 -6.25
N ASP A 181 7.96 -9.74 -5.08
CA ASP A 181 8.56 -8.40 -4.96
C ASP A 181 10.02 -8.31 -5.46
N CYS A 182 10.67 -9.46 -5.69
CA CYS A 182 12.00 -9.58 -6.28
C CYS A 182 12.02 -9.51 -7.82
N GLY A 183 10.85 -9.44 -8.47
CA GLY A 183 10.75 -9.42 -9.93
C GLY A 183 10.89 -10.78 -10.61
N LEU A 184 10.99 -11.86 -9.84
CA LEU A 184 10.89 -13.23 -10.33
C LEU A 184 9.40 -13.65 -10.43
N PRO A 185 9.07 -14.61 -11.32
CA PRO A 185 7.84 -15.39 -11.20
C PRO A 185 7.62 -15.82 -9.76
N ILE A 186 6.38 -15.74 -9.25
CA ILE A 186 6.09 -16.53 -8.05
C ILE A 186 6.38 -17.98 -8.40
N CYS A 187 7.20 -18.64 -7.59
CA CYS A 187 6.74 -19.85 -6.95
C CYS A 187 5.99 -20.82 -7.88
N CYS A 188 4.66 -20.69 -7.75
CA CYS A 188 3.61 -21.44 -8.38
C CYS A 188 3.64 -21.40 -9.92
N LYS A 189 3.97 -20.28 -10.56
CA LYS A 189 3.96 -20.12 -12.03
C LYS A 189 5.18 -20.75 -12.73
N THR A 190 6.25 -20.97 -11.97
CA THR A 190 7.48 -21.65 -12.41
C THR A 190 7.42 -23.17 -12.24
N HIS A 191 6.48 -23.71 -11.46
CA HIS A 191 6.39 -25.15 -11.13
C HIS A 191 5.02 -25.81 -11.41
N LEU A 192 3.92 -25.06 -11.58
CA LEU A 192 2.65 -25.61 -12.06
C LEU A 192 2.52 -25.38 -13.57
N SER A 193 2.76 -26.43 -14.34
CA SER A 193 2.76 -26.42 -15.80
C SER A 193 1.36 -26.51 -16.42
N VAL A 194 0.34 -26.88 -15.64
CA VAL A 194 -1.02 -27.10 -16.15
C VAL A 194 -2.04 -26.67 -15.10
N ILE A 195 -2.96 -25.78 -15.48
CA ILE A 195 -4.23 -25.57 -14.78
C ILE A 195 -5.29 -26.30 -15.63
N PRO A 196 -5.86 -27.42 -15.18
CA PRO A 196 -7.00 -28.03 -15.88
C PRO A 196 -8.25 -27.14 -15.76
N PRO A 197 -9.20 -27.25 -16.72
CA PRO A 197 -10.26 -26.26 -16.97
C PRO A 197 -11.19 -25.99 -15.78
#